data_AF-D1YJD3-F1
#
_entry.id   AF-D1YJD3-F1
#
_cell.length_a   1.000
_cell.length_b   1.000
_cell.length_c   1.000
_cell.angle_alpha   90.00
_cell.angle_beta   90.00
_cell.angle_gamma   90.00
#
_symmetry.space_group_name_H-M   'P 1'
#
loop_
_entity.id
_entity.type
_entity.pdbx_description
1 polymer ?
#
loop_
_entity_poly.entity_id
_entity_poly.type
_entity_poly.pdbx_seq_one_letter_code
_entity_poly.pdbx_strand_id
1 'polypeptide(L)'
;MSVNLPAECNLNKNKELSFKMLKGKTILSPSPIGFWTKIYQDEIPDSKIIFQNESSEYSEILQYSVLPFFTTNLTSLDSQWGHNLPDNRRVRPLKDEVAHQKFYACYLKQNKDRVQPLIEKLQDQWSKYDQK
;
A
#
# COMPACT_ATOMS: atom_id res chain seq x y z
N MET A 1 -0.03 -5.43 -3.17
CA MET A 1 0.49 -4.53 -2.11
C MET A 1 1.73 -5.16 -1.49
N SER A 2 2.61 -4.36 -0.90
CA SER A 2 3.83 -4.82 -0.24
C SER A 2 3.97 -4.21 1.16
N VAL A 3 4.70 -4.90 2.03
CA VAL A 3 5.14 -4.38 3.34
C VAL A 3 6.62 -4.01 3.26
N ASN A 4 6.97 -2.87 3.87
CA ASN A 4 8.32 -2.37 3.98
C ASN A 4 8.81 -2.68 5.39
N LEU A 5 9.85 -3.50 5.51
CA LEU A 5 10.37 -3.98 6.78
C LEU A 5 11.80 -3.46 7.00
N PRO A 6 12.23 -3.19 8.24
CA PRO A 6 13.64 -2.95 8.54
C PRO A 6 14.51 -4.08 8.00
N ALA A 7 15.72 -3.78 7.52
CA ALA A 7 16.61 -4.76 6.88
C ALA A 7 16.86 -6.01 7.74
N GLU A 8 17.01 -5.83 9.05
CA GLU A 8 17.28 -6.88 10.05
C GLU A 8 16.04 -7.72 10.44
N CYS A 9 14.85 -7.40 9.91
CA CYS A 9 13.65 -8.16 10.23
C CYS A 9 13.77 -9.61 9.73
N ASN A 10 13.63 -10.59 10.64
CA ASN A 10 13.69 -12.02 10.30
C ASN A 10 12.70 -12.45 9.20
N LEU A 11 11.58 -11.75 9.05
CA LEU A 11 10.61 -12.02 7.98
C LEU A 11 11.17 -11.80 6.58
N ASN A 12 12.23 -11.00 6.43
CA ASN A 12 12.88 -10.72 5.14
C ASN A 12 13.52 -11.96 4.49
N LYS A 13 13.67 -13.07 5.23
CA LYS A 13 14.11 -14.37 4.70
C LYS A 13 13.08 -14.98 3.73
N ASN A 14 11.80 -14.59 3.86
CA ASN A 14 10.74 -14.99 2.94
C ASN A 14 10.74 -14.05 1.73
N LYS A 15 10.47 -14.59 0.54
CA LYS A 15 10.33 -13.79 -0.68
C LYS A 15 9.03 -12.97 -0.70
N GLU A 16 7.97 -13.55 -0.15
CA GLU A 16 6.64 -12.95 -0.01
C GLU A 16 6.11 -13.24 1.39
N LEU A 17 5.17 -12.44 1.85
CA LEU A 17 4.56 -12.55 3.17
C LEU A 17 3.04 -12.65 3.07
N SER A 18 2.39 -13.08 4.15
CA SER A 18 0.96 -12.86 4.33
C SER A 18 0.69 -11.92 5.51
N PHE A 19 -0.50 -11.32 5.55
CA PHE A 19 -0.94 -10.49 6.67
C PHE A 19 -0.82 -11.18 8.02
N LYS A 20 -1.17 -12.47 8.09
CA LYS A 20 -1.04 -13.29 9.31
C LYS A 20 0.41 -13.40 9.81
N MET A 21 1.42 -13.29 8.95
CA MET A 21 2.83 -13.27 9.37
C MET A 21 3.22 -11.95 10.05
N LEU A 22 2.41 -10.91 9.91
CA LEU A 22 2.56 -9.62 10.58
C LEU A 22 1.81 -9.56 11.92
N LYS A 23 1.27 -10.69 12.40
CA LYS A 23 0.61 -10.81 13.70
C LYS A 23 1.42 -10.15 14.82
N GLY A 24 0.74 -9.39 15.66
CA GLY A 24 1.35 -8.77 16.85
C GLY A 24 2.29 -7.59 16.57
N LYS A 25 2.48 -7.19 15.30
CA LYS A 25 3.36 -6.07 14.96
C LYS A 25 2.67 -4.73 15.18
N THR A 26 3.46 -3.74 15.58
CA THR A 26 3.08 -2.34 15.46
C THR A 26 3.42 -1.86 14.06
N ILE A 27 2.47 -1.27 13.35
CA ILE A 27 2.61 -0.85 11.95
C ILE A 27 2.26 0.64 11.86
N LEU A 28 3.09 1.42 11.17
CA LEU A 28 2.78 2.81 10.85
C LEU A 28 1.97 2.88 9.56
N SER A 29 0.93 3.71 9.54
CA SER A 29 0.08 3.87 8.37
C SER A 29 -0.40 5.31 8.23
N PRO A 30 -0.52 5.83 6.99
CA PRO A 30 -1.21 7.09 6.78
C PRO A 30 -2.70 6.96 7.10
N SER A 31 -3.38 8.08 7.30
CA SER A 31 -4.83 8.13 7.53
C SER A 31 -5.44 9.39 6.90
N PRO A 32 -6.64 9.30 6.30
CA PRO A 32 -7.42 8.07 6.09
C PRO A 32 -6.90 7.25 4.88
N ILE A 33 -7.04 5.93 4.94
CA ILE A 33 -6.66 4.99 3.85
C ILE A 33 -7.84 4.21 3.28
N GLY A 34 -9.06 4.61 3.64
CA GLY A 34 -10.29 3.98 3.17
C GLY A 34 -10.40 2.51 3.59
N PHE A 35 -10.72 1.63 2.63
CA PHE A 35 -11.02 0.22 2.90
C PHE A 35 -9.83 -0.56 3.46
N TRP A 36 -8.60 -0.09 3.27
CA TRP A 36 -7.39 -0.73 3.82
C TRP A 36 -7.41 -0.80 5.34
N THR A 37 -8.02 0.19 6.02
CA THR A 37 -8.16 0.18 7.48
C THR A 37 -8.87 -1.09 7.97
N LYS A 38 -9.95 -1.49 7.29
CA LYS A 38 -10.68 -2.71 7.62
C LYS A 38 -9.85 -3.97 7.34
N ILE A 39 -9.16 -4.02 6.20
CA ILE A 39 -8.28 -5.15 5.86
C ILE A 39 -7.20 -5.34 6.94
N TYR A 40 -6.58 -4.26 7.43
CA TYR A 40 -5.55 -4.38 8.47
C TYR A 40 -6.12 -4.93 9.79
N GLN A 41 -7.31 -4.48 10.17
CA GLN A 41 -7.99 -4.94 11.39
C GLN A 41 -8.41 -6.41 11.30
N ASP A 42 -8.94 -6.82 10.14
CA ASP A 42 -9.49 -8.16 9.93
C ASP A 42 -8.37 -9.21 9.69
N GLU A 43 -7.31 -8.84 8.95
CA GLU A 43 -6.31 -9.80 8.44
C GLU A 43 -5.00 -9.86 9.25
N ILE A 44 -4.75 -8.89 10.14
CA ILE A 44 -3.51 -8.81 10.94
C ILE A 44 -3.85 -8.96 12.43
N PRO A 45 -3.96 -10.21 12.94
CA PRO A 45 -4.34 -10.46 14.33
C PRO A 45 -3.39 -9.77 15.32
N ASP A 46 -3.95 -9.27 16.42
CA ASP A 46 -3.21 -8.66 17.53
C ASP A 46 -2.27 -7.50 17.13
N SER A 47 -2.46 -6.90 15.95
CA SER A 47 -1.64 -5.79 15.49
C SER A 47 -2.01 -4.47 16.17
N LYS A 48 -1.05 -3.54 16.22
CA LYS A 48 -1.28 -2.15 16.62
C LYS A 48 -0.99 -1.25 15.44
N ILE A 49 -1.99 -0.53 14.95
CA ILE A 49 -1.79 0.41 13.84
C ILE A 49 -1.67 1.82 14.41
N ILE A 50 -0.55 2.48 14.13
CA ILE A 50 -0.35 3.89 14.43
C ILE A 50 -0.69 4.67 13.17
N PHE A 51 -1.81 5.39 13.22
CA PHE A 51 -2.27 6.23 12.12
C PHE A 51 -1.70 7.63 12.23
N GLN A 52 -1.25 8.19 11.11
CA GLN A 52 -0.82 9.59 11.02
C GLN A 52 -1.61 10.31 9.92
N ASN A 53 -2.12 11.49 10.25
CA ASN A 53 -2.91 12.31 9.32
C ASN A 53 -2.03 13.34 8.60
N GLU A 54 -0.91 13.74 9.20
CA GLU A 54 0.04 14.69 8.63
C GLU A 54 1.18 13.95 7.93
N SER A 55 1.39 14.24 6.65
CA SER A 55 2.36 13.52 5.81
C SER A 55 3.82 13.82 6.19
N SER A 56 4.10 15.02 6.69
CA SER A 56 5.42 15.41 7.20
C SER A 56 5.78 14.60 8.46
N GLU A 57 4.88 14.51 9.43
CA GLU A 57 5.07 13.73 10.66
C GLU A 57 5.21 12.24 10.37
N TYR A 58 4.35 11.70 9.49
CA TYR A 58 4.47 10.32 9.02
C TYR A 58 5.83 10.04 8.40
N SER A 59 6.29 10.93 7.51
CA SER A 59 7.59 10.80 6.84
C SER A 59 8.74 10.84 7.84
N GLU A 60 8.71 11.75 8.81
CA GLU A 60 9.73 11.84 9.86
C GLU A 60 9.78 10.57 10.71
N ILE A 61 8.63 10.06 11.17
CA ILE A 61 8.56 8.80 11.92
C ILE A 61 9.05 7.63 11.07
N LEU A 62 8.73 7.59 9.77
CA LEU A 62 9.24 6.55 8.89
C LEU A 62 10.76 6.55 8.82
N GLN A 63 11.40 7.72 8.72
CA GLN A 63 12.86 7.84 8.62
C GLN A 63 13.57 7.37 9.89
N TYR A 64 13.01 7.68 11.07
CA TYR A 64 13.69 7.43 12.35
C TYR A 64 13.17 6.24 13.16
N SER A 65 12.09 5.59 12.73
CA SER A 65 11.60 4.38 13.39
C SER A 65 12.02 3.10 12.67
N VAL A 66 11.77 1.96 13.31
CA VAL A 66 11.86 0.62 12.71
C VAL A 66 10.47 0.02 12.45
N LEU A 67 9.42 0.86 12.44
CA LEU A 67 8.06 0.38 12.23
C LEU A 67 7.86 -0.06 10.77
N PRO A 68 7.28 -1.25 10.54
CA PRO A 68 6.77 -1.63 9.23
C PRO A 68 5.70 -0.66 8.74
N PHE A 69 5.60 -0.52 7.42
CA PHE A 69 4.54 0.22 6.75
C PHE A 69 4.21 -0.41 5.40
N PHE A 70 3.01 -0.17 4.88
CA PHE A 70 2.59 -0.73 3.60
C PHE A 70 2.76 0.26 2.45
N THR A 71 3.08 -0.27 1.27
CA THR A 71 3.08 0.47 0.00
C THR A 71 2.36 -0.33 -1.07
N THR A 72 1.78 0.35 -2.05
CA THR A 72 1.24 -0.24 -3.27
C THR A 72 2.11 0.14 -4.45
N ASN A 73 1.85 -0.46 -5.61
CA ASN A 73 2.46 -0.06 -6.88
C ASN A 73 2.16 1.41 -7.27
N LEU A 74 1.15 2.03 -6.66
CA LEU A 74 0.77 3.42 -6.89
C LEU A 74 1.30 4.38 -5.83
N THR A 75 1.87 3.88 -4.72
CA THR A 75 2.29 4.77 -3.62
C THR A 75 3.29 5.80 -4.09
N SER A 76 4.22 5.45 -4.99
CA SER A 76 5.21 6.38 -5.55
C SER A 76 4.62 7.53 -6.39
N LEU A 77 3.34 7.45 -6.77
CA LEU A 77 2.63 8.52 -7.49
C LEU A 77 2.02 9.55 -6.57
N ASP A 78 1.90 9.23 -5.28
CA ASP A 78 1.36 10.14 -4.29
C ASP A 78 2.45 11.12 -3.82
N SER A 79 2.29 12.39 -4.19
CA SER A 79 3.25 13.44 -3.86
C SER A 79 3.42 13.71 -2.36
N GLN A 80 2.42 13.33 -1.55
CA GLN A 80 2.41 13.58 -0.11
C GLN A 80 2.94 12.38 0.67
N TRP A 81 2.56 11.17 0.28
CA TRP A 81 2.82 9.95 1.08
C TRP A 81 3.88 9.02 0.46
N GLY A 82 4.17 9.17 -0.82
CA GLY A 82 5.05 8.29 -1.58
C GLY A 82 6.45 8.80 -1.82
N HIS A 83 6.68 10.10 -1.63
CA HIS A 83 8.00 10.70 -1.77
C HIS A 83 8.83 10.46 -0.52
N ASN A 84 10.15 10.36 -0.69
CA ASN A 84 11.11 10.25 0.41
C ASN A 84 10.83 9.08 1.37
N LEU A 85 10.37 7.93 0.84
CA LEU A 85 10.30 6.71 1.63
C LEU A 85 11.72 6.28 2.06
N PRO A 86 11.91 5.69 3.26
CA PRO A 86 13.22 5.28 3.74
C PRO A 86 13.88 4.23 2.83
N ASP A 87 15.16 4.39 2.55
CA ASP A 87 15.97 3.49 1.70
C ASP A 87 16.48 2.25 2.46
N ASN A 88 16.49 2.28 3.78
CA ASN A 88 16.92 1.20 4.69
C ASN A 88 15.84 0.12 4.92
N ARG A 89 14.87 0.00 4.01
CA ARG A 89 13.74 -0.94 4.09
C ARG A 89 13.84 -2.03 3.04
N ARG A 90 13.45 -3.25 3.42
CA ARG A 90 13.24 -4.35 2.49
C ARG A 90 11.76 -4.47 2.17
N VAL A 91 11.44 -4.28 0.90
CA VAL A 91 10.09 -4.46 0.36
C VAL A 91 9.79 -5.94 0.23
N ARG A 92 8.65 -6.38 0.76
CA ARG A 92 8.14 -7.76 0.64
C ARG A 92 6.69 -7.74 0.16
N PRO A 93 6.37 -8.32 -1.01
CA PRO A 93 5.00 -8.41 -1.49
C PRO A 93 4.16 -9.27 -0.55
N LEU A 94 2.88 -8.91 -0.44
CA LEU A 94 1.88 -9.69 0.26
C LEU A 94 1.16 -10.61 -0.73
N LYS A 95 1.10 -11.89 -0.43
CA LYS A 95 0.48 -12.90 -1.30
C LYS A 95 -1.03 -13.04 -1.12
N ASP A 96 -1.60 -12.48 -0.06
CA ASP A 96 -3.04 -12.59 0.20
C ASP A 96 -3.84 -11.92 -0.93
N GLU A 97 -4.94 -12.55 -1.37
CA GLU A 97 -5.76 -12.01 -2.45
C GLU A 97 -6.29 -10.61 -2.11
N VAL A 98 -6.69 -10.40 -0.85
CA VAL A 98 -7.17 -9.09 -0.35
C VAL A 98 -6.09 -8.00 -0.35
N ALA A 99 -4.80 -8.35 -0.51
CA ALA A 99 -3.72 -7.39 -0.72
C ALA A 99 -3.64 -6.88 -2.18
N HIS A 100 -4.45 -7.44 -3.08
CA HIS A 100 -4.50 -7.13 -4.50
C HIS A 100 -5.90 -6.62 -4.88
N GLN A 101 -5.99 -5.35 -5.22
CA GLN A 101 -7.26 -4.68 -5.47
C GLN A 101 -7.42 -4.35 -6.95
N LYS A 102 -8.63 -4.61 -7.47
CA LYS A 102 -9.01 -4.28 -8.83
C LYS A 102 -9.71 -2.93 -8.84
N PHE A 103 -9.25 -2.04 -9.71
CA PHE A 103 -9.90 -0.76 -9.94
C PHE A 103 -10.85 -0.86 -11.12
N TYR A 104 -12.06 -0.31 -10.97
CA TYR A 104 -13.10 -0.34 -11.99
C TYR A 104 -13.54 1.07 -12.34
N ALA A 105 -13.72 1.35 -13.63
CA ALA A 105 -14.37 2.56 -14.11
C ALA A 105 -15.90 2.35 -14.14
N CYS A 106 -16.62 3.03 -13.27
CA CYS A 106 -18.08 2.96 -13.20
C CYS A 106 -18.72 4.16 -13.91
N TYR A 107 -19.59 3.91 -14.88
CA TYR A 107 -20.29 4.95 -15.64
C TYR A 107 -21.65 4.44 -16.15
N LEU A 108 -22.58 5.36 -16.40
CA LEU A 108 -23.87 5.02 -17.02
C LEU A 108 -23.66 4.53 -18.45
N LYS A 109 -24.35 3.44 -18.83
CA LYS A 109 -24.21 2.81 -20.16
C LYS A 109 -24.35 3.81 -21.32
N GLN A 110 -25.28 4.75 -21.22
CA GLN A 110 -25.51 5.80 -22.22
C GLN A 110 -24.31 6.74 -22.44
N ASN A 111 -23.40 6.83 -21.47
CA ASN A 111 -22.21 7.68 -21.54
C ASN A 111 -20.99 6.96 -22.10
N LYS A 112 -21.10 5.68 -22.51
CA LYS A 112 -19.96 4.84 -22.91
C LYS A 112 -19.05 5.55 -23.90
N ASP A 113 -19.58 5.99 -25.03
CA ASP A 113 -18.77 6.57 -26.11
C ASP A 113 -18.06 7.86 -25.68
N ARG A 114 -18.69 8.62 -24.77
CA ARG A 114 -18.11 9.85 -24.20
C ARG A 114 -16.93 9.55 -23.27
N VAL A 115 -16.99 8.46 -22.49
CA VAL A 115 -15.95 8.14 -21.48
C VAL A 115 -14.89 7.19 -22.00
N GLN A 116 -15.17 6.43 -23.06
CA GLN A 116 -14.27 5.43 -23.63
C GLN A 116 -12.84 5.97 -23.88
N PRO A 117 -12.64 7.17 -24.48
CA PRO A 117 -11.28 7.67 -24.72
C PRO A 117 -10.50 7.98 -23.44
N LEU A 118 -11.19 8.35 -22.35
CA LEU A 118 -10.55 8.56 -21.06
C LEU A 118 -10.17 7.22 -20.42
N ILE A 119 -11.05 6.22 -20.51
CA ILE A 119 -10.78 4.87 -19.98
C ILE A 119 -9.56 4.26 -20.66
N GLU A 120 -9.47 4.36 -21.98
CA GLU A 120 -8.32 3.85 -22.76
C GLU A 120 -7.01 4.53 -22.31
N LYS A 121 -7.00 5.87 -22.22
CA LYS A 121 -5.84 6.61 -21.71
C LYS A 121 -5.45 6.21 -20.28
N LEU A 122 -6.44 5.99 -19.42
CA LEU A 122 -6.19 5.54 -18.05
C LEU A 122 -5.59 4.14 -18.03
N GLN A 123 -6.08 3.20 -18.85
CA GLN A 123 -5.54 1.85 -18.98
C GLN A 123 -4.08 1.88 -19.49
N ASP A 124 -3.78 2.73 -20.48
CA ASP A 124 -2.42 2.90 -20.99
C ASP A 124 -1.46 3.39 -19.90
N GLN A 125 -1.87 4.39 -19.10
CA GLN A 125 -1.04 4.85 -17.98
C GLN A 125 -0.92 3.80 -16.88
N TRP A 126 -2.02 3.09 -16.57
CA TRP A 126 -2.05 2.06 -15.54
C TRP A 126 -1.08 0.92 -15.84
N SER A 127 -0.96 0.52 -17.11
CA SER A 127 -0.07 -0.56 -17.54
C SER A 127 1.40 -0.37 -17.16
N LYS A 128 1.83 0.88 -16.92
CA LYS A 128 3.18 1.23 -16.48
C LYS A 128 3.45 0.87 -15.02
N TYR A 129 2.40 0.79 -14.21
CA TYR A 129 2.48 0.55 -12.76
C TYR A 129 1.92 -0.82 -12.37
N ASP A 130 1.23 -1.52 -13.27
CA ASP A 130 0.60 -2.83 -13.01
C ASP A 130 1.55 -4.02 -13.23
N GLN A 131 2.86 -3.77 -13.37
CA GLN A 131 3.84 -4.82 -13.64
C GLN A 131 4.11 -5.66 -12.39
N LYS A 132 3.98 -6.98 -12.56
CA LYS A 132 4.16 -8.05 -11.57
C LYS A 132 5.60 -8.21 -11.11
#